data_AF-A0A392NWF5-F1
#
_entry.id   AF-A0A392NWF5-F1
#
_cell.length_a   1.000
_cell.length_b   1.000
_cell.length_c   1.000
_cell.angle_alpha   90.00
_cell.angle_beta   90.00
_cell.angle_gamma   90.00
#
_symmetry.space_group_name_H-M   'P 1'
#
loop_
_entity.id
_entity.type
_entity.pdbx_description
1 polymer ?
#
loop_
_entity_poly.entity_id
_entity_poly.type
_entity_poly.pdbx_seq_one_letter_code
_entity_poly.pdbx_strand_id
1 'polypeptide(L)' 'LPDATPEEIKKAYYDCMKACHPDLSGNDPETTNFCMFINEIYAVLSDPIQRK' A
#
# COMPACT_ATOMS: atom_id res chain seq x y z
N LEU A 1 -1.44 -17.93 9.22
CA LEU A 1 -1.84 -17.34 7.92
C LEU A 1 -1.69 -15.82 8.08
N PRO A 2 -1.67 -14.98 7.04
CA PRO A 2 -1.73 -13.53 7.29
C PRO A 2 -3.08 -13.22 7.97
N ASP A 3 -3.07 -13.10 9.30
CA ASP A 3 -4.23 -12.89 10.18
C ASP A 3 -4.79 -11.47 10.12
N ALA A 4 -4.15 -10.57 9.34
CA ALA A 4 -4.59 -9.19 9.19
C ALA A 4 -5.97 -9.12 8.50
N THR A 5 -6.94 -8.49 9.14
CA THR A 5 -8.25 -8.25 8.54
C THR A 5 -8.13 -7.36 7.29
N PRO A 6 -9.09 -7.42 6.35
CA PRO A 6 -9.12 -6.49 5.21
C PRO A 6 -9.11 -5.02 5.65
N GLU A 7 -9.68 -4.72 6.81
CA GLU A 7 -9.68 -3.38 7.41
C GLU A 7 -8.28 -2.94 7.83
N GLU A 8 -7.49 -3.82 8.46
CA GLU A 8 -6.10 -3.54 8.84
C GLU A 8 -5.20 -3.33 7.62
N ILE A 9 -5.39 -4.15 6.57
CA ILE A 9 -4.65 -4.02 5.31
C ILE A 9 -4.96 -2.69 4.63
N LYS A 10 -6.25 -2.32 4.57
CA LYS A 10 -6.68 -1.04 4.04
C LYS A 10 -6.14 0.12 4.86
N LYS A 11 -6.18 0.04 6.19
CA LYS A 11 -5.64 1.07 7.07
C LYS A 11 -4.15 1.28 6.85
N ALA A 12 -3.36 0.20 6.84
CA ALA A 12 -1.92 0.26 6.57
C ALA A 12 -1.62 0.85 5.19
N TYR A 13 -2.37 0.47 4.15
CA TYR A 13 -2.26 1.06 2.82
C TYR A 13 -2.49 2.58 2.84
N TYR A 14 -3.54 3.06 3.51
CA TYR A 14 -3.81 4.50 3.61
C TYR A 14 -2.74 5.26 4.41
N ASP A 15 -2.22 4.69 5.49
CA ASP A 15 -1.13 5.29 6.26
C ASP A 15 0.16 5.39 5.43
N CYS A 16 0.51 4.32 4.68
CA CYS A 16 1.66 4.35 3.77
C CYS A 16 1.45 5.34 2.61
N MET A 17 0.27 5.40 2.01
CA MET A 17 -0.05 6.35 0.94
C MET A 17 0.08 7.79 1.42
N LYS A 18 -0.31 8.13 2.65
CA LYS A 18 -0.09 9.47 3.22
C LYS A 18 1.39 9.80 3.38
N ALA A 19 2.24 8.81 3.65
CA ALA A 19 3.67 9.04 3.75
C ALA A 19 4.34 9.21 2.38
N CYS A 20 3.79 8.60 1.32
CA CYS A 20 4.41 8.59 0.00
C CYS A 20 3.71 9.42 -1.09
N HIS A 21 2.57 10.04 -0.78
CA HIS A 21 1.79 10.76 -1.79
C HIS A 21 2.65 11.85 -2.48
N PRO A 22 2.67 11.93 -3.82
CA PRO A 22 3.52 12.89 -4.55
C PRO A 22 3.29 14.35 -4.17
N ASP A 23 2.05 14.68 -3.77
CA ASP A 23 1.67 16.00 -3.24
C ASP A 23 2.38 16.36 -1.92
N LEU A 24 2.76 15.36 -1.12
CA LEU A 24 3.46 15.53 0.16
C LEU A 24 4.97 15.30 0.03
N SER A 25 5.41 14.43 -0.88
CA SER A 25 6.81 14.07 -1.10
C SER A 25 7.52 14.92 -2.15
N GLY A 26 6.81 15.83 -2.83
CA GLY A 26 7.41 16.75 -3.79
C GLY A 26 7.89 16.07 -5.07
N ASN A 27 7.17 15.04 -5.54
CA ASN A 27 7.56 14.20 -6.69
C ASN A 27 8.92 13.50 -6.54
N ASP A 28 9.33 13.22 -5.31
CA ASP A 28 10.54 12.44 -5.07
C ASP A 28 10.41 11.04 -5.71
N PRO A 29 11.36 10.64 -6.58
CA PRO A 29 11.26 9.39 -7.33
C PRO A 29 11.38 8.15 -6.45
N GLU A 30 12.11 8.21 -5.33
CA GLU A 30 12.18 7.10 -4.37
C GLU A 30 10.82 6.89 -3.70
N THR A 31 10.20 8.00 -3.32
CA THR A 31 8.89 8.01 -2.68
C THR A 31 7.78 7.57 -3.64
N THR A 32 7.88 7.94 -4.91
CA THR A 32 6.98 7.50 -5.99
C THR A 32 7.06 5.98 -6.20
N ASN A 33 8.27 5.43 -6.26
CA ASN A 33 8.48 3.97 -6.36
C ASN A 33 7.89 3.23 -5.15
N PHE A 34 8.06 3.76 -3.94
CA PHE A 34 7.46 3.19 -2.74
C PHE A 34 5.92 3.20 -2.81
N CYS A 35 5.33 4.29 -3.31
CA CYS A 35 3.88 4.40 -3.47
C CYS A 35 3.31 3.42 -4.52
N MET A 36 4.07 3.15 -5.60
CA MET A 36 3.71 2.11 -6.56
C MET A 36 3.79 0.72 -5.92
N PHE A 37 4.84 0.45 -5.16
CA PHE A 37 5.04 -0.82 -4.46
C PHE A 37 3.91 -1.10 -3.44
N ILE A 38 3.51 -0.10 -2.67
CA ILE A 38 2.40 -0.20 -1.71
C ILE A 38 1.07 -0.51 -2.42
N ASN A 39 0.84 0.05 -3.62
CA ASN A 39 -0.34 -0.28 -4.43
C ASN A 39 -0.34 -1.74 -4.89
N GLU A 40 0.79 -2.25 -5.38
CA GLU A 40 0.90 -3.66 -5.79
C GLU A 40 0.66 -4.61 -4.62
N ILE A 41 1.27 -4.33 -3.46
CA ILE A 41 1.04 -5.13 -2.24
C ILE A 41 -0.43 -5.10 -1.83
N TYR A 42 -1.06 -3.91 -1.84
CA TYR A 42 -2.48 -3.81 -1.51
C TYR A 42 -3.35 -4.59 -2.50
N ALA A 43 -3.06 -4.55 -3.79
CA ALA A 43 -3.79 -5.33 -4.79
C ALA A 43 -3.74 -6.84 -4.49
N VAL A 44 -2.54 -7.38 -4.25
CA VAL A 44 -2.31 -8.79 -3.91
C VAL A 44 -3.00 -9.18 -2.59
N LEU A 45 -2.87 -8.34 -1.56
CA LEU A 45 -3.45 -8.60 -0.24
C LEU A 45 -4.98 -8.38 -0.18
N SER A 46 -5.53 -7.59 -1.09
CA SER A 46 -6.96 -7.37 -1.23
C SER A 46 -7.65 -8.49 -2.01
N ASP A 47 -6.92 -9.16 -2.89
CA ASP A 47 -7.44 -10.28 -3.67
C ASP A 47 -7.32 -11.61 -2.89
N PRO A 48 -8.44 -12.24 -2.51
CA PRO A 48 -8.42 -13.46 -1.69
C PRO A 48 -7.88 -14.69 -2.42
N ILE A 49 -7.73 -14.65 -3.74
CA ILE A 49 -7.12 -15.71 -4.55
C ILE A 49 -5.60 -15.53 -4.56
N GLN A 50 -5.11 -14.30 -4.75
CA GLN A 50 -3.67 -14.00 -4.75
C GLN A 50 -3.06 -13.98 -3.35
N ARG A 51 -3.86 -13.68 -2.32
CA ARG A 51 -3.44 -13.66 -0.92
C ARG A 51 -3.13 -15.05 -0.33
N LYS A 52 -3.60 -16.13 -0.95
CA LYS A 52 -3.51 -17.50 -0.42
C LYS A 52 -2.09 -18.05 -0.38
#